data_AF-A0A1I1G1S1-F1
#
_entry.id   AF-A0A1I1G1S1-F1
#
_cell.length_a   1.000
_cell.length_b   1.000
_cell.length_c   1.000
_cell.angle_alpha   90.00
_cell.angle_beta   90.00
_cell.angle_gamma   90.00
#
_symmetry.space_group_name_H-M   'P 1'
#
loop_
_entity.id
_entity.type
_entity.pdbx_description
1 polymer ?
#
loop_
_entity_poly.entity_id
_entity_poly.type
_entity_poly.pdbx_seq_one_letter_code
_entity_poly.pdbx_strand_id
1 'polypeptide(L)' 'MKKLPLLSIVVFVFGIFMSLVYVGVGLFFVFSPKAAKLIAAPYHWVFAGLLMLYGLGRLFRSYQKYKENKLL' A
#
# COMPACT_ATOMS: atom_id res chain seq x y z
N MET A 1 -6.54 19.28 -17.72
CA MET A 1 -5.60 18.45 -18.51
C MET A 1 -6.21 17.07 -18.69
N LYS A 2 -6.62 16.68 -19.91
CA LYS A 2 -7.04 15.30 -20.23
C LYS A 2 -5.87 14.37 -19.89
N LYS A 3 -5.99 13.53 -18.86
CA LYS A 3 -4.93 12.57 -18.53
C LYS A 3 -4.84 11.55 -19.66
N LEU A 4 -3.66 11.39 -20.23
CA LEU A 4 -3.37 10.34 -21.20
C LEU A 4 -3.74 8.97 -20.58
N PRO A 5 -4.50 8.12 -21.29
CA PRO A 5 -5.03 6.86 -20.75
C PRO A 5 -3.93 5.88 -20.33
N LEU A 6 -2.74 5.98 -20.92
CA LEU A 6 -1.59 5.16 -20.54
C LEU A 6 -1.04 5.54 -19.16
N LEU A 7 -0.97 6.84 -18.85
CA LEU A 7 -0.41 7.33 -17.59
C LEU A 7 -1.30 6.94 -16.41
N SER A 8 -2.63 6.97 -16.57
CA SER A 8 -3.57 6.57 -15.52
C SER A 8 -3.47 5.08 -15.20
N ILE A 9 -3.27 4.23 -16.20
CA ILE A 9 -3.05 2.79 -16.02
C ILE A 9 -1.74 2.54 -15.27
N VAL A 10 -0.63 3.18 -15.68
CA VAL A 10 0.67 3.04 -15.01
C VAL A 10 0.60 3.46 -13.54
N VAL A 11 -0.01 4.61 -13.26
CA VAL A 11 -0.20 5.12 -11.89
C VAL A 11 -1.05 4.17 -11.06
N PHE A 12 -2.09 3.56 -11.65
CA PHE A 12 -2.95 2.59 -10.96
C PHE A 12 -2.20 1.30 -10.64
N VAL A 13 -1.50 0.70 -11.60
CA VAL A 13 -0.71 -0.52 -11.41
C VAL A 13 0.38 -0.30 -10.36
N PHE A 14 1.10 0.82 -10.43
CA PHE A 14 2.10 1.19 -9.43
C PHE A 14 1.47 1.42 -8.04
N GLY A 15 0.25 1.99 -8.00
CA GLY A 15 -0.53 2.14 -6.78
C GLY A 15 -0.83 0.81 -6.11
N ILE A 16 -1.32 -0.18 -6.89
CA ILE A 16 -1.60 -1.55 -6.41
C ILE A 16 -0.30 -2.21 -5.94
N PHE A 17 0.75 -2.17 -6.75
CA PHE A 17 2.04 -2.77 -6.40
C PHE A 17 2.55 -2.23 -5.07
N MET A 18 2.56 -0.91 -4.88
CA MET A 18 2.98 -0.31 -3.62
C MET A 18 2.09 -0.72 -2.46
N SER A 19 0.77 -0.78 -2.64
CA SER A 19 -0.14 -1.29 -1.61
C SER A 19 0.18 -2.73 -1.19
N LEU A 20 0.49 -3.61 -2.14
CA LEU A 20 0.92 -4.97 -1.86
C LEU A 20 2.25 -5.00 -1.10
N VAL A 21 3.21 -4.14 -1.46
CA VAL A 21 4.48 -4.00 -0.73
C VAL A 21 4.23 -3.56 0.71
N TYR A 22 3.42 -2.53 0.95
CA TYR A 22 3.13 -2.05 2.30
C TYR A 22 2.44 -3.11 3.17
N VAL A 23 1.42 -3.79 2.62
CA VAL A 23 0.73 -4.87 3.35
C VAL A 23 1.67 -6.06 3.57
N GLY A 24 2.42 -6.47 2.55
CA GLY A 24 3.37 -7.58 2.63
C GLY A 24 4.48 -7.35 3.63
N VAL A 25 5.04 -6.13 3.68
CA VAL A 25 6.04 -5.75 4.70
C VAL A 25 5.41 -5.71 6.08
N GLY A 26 4.18 -5.19 6.23
CA GLY A 26 3.46 -5.24 7.50
C GLY A 26 3.26 -6.67 8.00
N LEU A 27 2.81 -7.59 7.13
CA LEU A 27 2.69 -9.01 7.43
C LEU A 27 4.05 -9.65 7.76
N PHE A 28 5.11 -9.28 7.04
CA PHE A 28 6.46 -9.75 7.32
C PHE A 28 6.89 -9.35 8.74
N PHE A 29 6.59 -8.13 9.19
CA PHE A 29 6.89 -7.70 10.56
C PHE A 29 6.05 -8.43 11.64
N VAL A 30 4.84 -8.89 11.31
CA VAL A 30 3.99 -9.70 12.21
C VAL A 30 4.54 -11.13 12.34
N PHE A 31 4.85 -11.77 11.22
CA PHE A 31 5.11 -13.21 11.20
C PHE A 31 6.59 -13.59 11.23
N SER A 32 7.52 -12.64 11.03
CA SER A 32 8.97 -12.91 11.04
C SER A 32 9.60 -12.57 12.39
N PRO A 33 10.09 -13.56 13.16
CA PRO A 33 10.82 -13.31 14.40
C PRO A 33 12.12 -12.51 14.18
N LYS A 34 12.68 -12.58 12.97
CA LYS A 34 13.86 -11.78 12.59
C LYS A 34 13.49 -10.31 12.39
N ALA A 35 12.33 -10.03 11.81
CA ALA A 35 11.84 -8.66 11.63
C ALA A 35 11.47 -8.02 12.97
N ALA A 36 10.90 -8.80 13.90
CA ALA A 36 10.61 -8.36 15.26
C ALA A 36 11.88 -7.99 16.06
N LYS A 37 13.08 -8.41 15.64
CA LYS A 37 14.35 -7.97 16.25
C LYS A 37 14.86 -6.64 15.69
N LEU A 38 14.39 -6.21 14.52
CA LEU A 38 14.77 -4.92 13.91
C LEU A 38 14.11 -3.74 14.62
N ILE A 39 12.94 -3.97 15.22
CA ILE A 39 12.17 -2.95 15.94
C ILE A 39 11.77 -3.55 17.30
N ALA A 40 12.18 -2.92 18.40
CA ALA A 40 11.88 -3.41 19.75
C ALA A 40 10.37 -3.61 19.97
N ALA A 41 9.99 -4.66 20.70
CA ALA A 41 8.61 -4.81 21.17
C ALA A 41 8.26 -3.69 22.17
N PRO A 42 7.03 -3.14 22.14
CA PRO A 42 5.87 -3.53 21.33
C PRO A 42 5.78 -2.79 19.98
N TYR A 43 6.75 -1.96 19.64
CA TYR A 43 6.67 -1.05 18.49
C TYR A 43 6.60 -1.76 17.13
N HIS A 44 7.12 -2.98 17.00
CA HIS A 44 6.99 -3.73 15.74
C HIS A 44 5.52 -4.05 15.39
N TRP A 45 4.66 -4.30 16.39
CA TRP A 45 3.23 -4.53 16.18
C TRP A 45 2.52 -3.28 15.70
N VAL A 46 2.83 -2.13 16.31
CA VAL A 46 2.29 -0.82 15.92
C VAL A 46 2.74 -0.48 14.51
N PHE A 47 4.02 -0.67 14.20
CA PHE A 47 4.59 -0.42 12.88
C PHE A 47 3.97 -1.31 11.81
N ALA A 48 3.81 -2.61 12.09
CA ALA A 48 3.14 -3.54 11.20
C ALA A 48 1.68 -3.15 10.94
N GLY A 49 0.94 -2.79 12.00
CA GLY A 49 -0.43 -2.30 11.90
C GLY A 49 -0.56 -1.05 11.04
N LEU A 50 0.33 -0.07 11.25
CA LEU A 50 0.39 1.17 10.47
C LEU A 50 0.68 0.89 8.98
N LEU A 51 1.64 0.00 8.69
CA LEU A 51 1.96 -0.39 7.31
C LEU A 51 0.76 -1.04 6.61
N MET A 52 0.07 -1.95 7.28
CA MET A 52 -1.12 -2.60 6.74
C MET A 52 -2.26 -1.60 6.50
N LEU A 53 -2.56 -0.74 7.48
CA LEU A 53 -3.60 0.30 7.35
C LEU A 53 -3.27 1.27 6.21
N TYR A 54 -2.02 1.72 6.13
CA TYR A 54 -1.58 2.62 5.06
C TYR A 54 -1.67 1.95 3.68
N GLY A 55 -1.23 0.69 3.57
CA GLY A 55 -1.29 -0.09 2.34
C GLY A 55 -2.72 -0.23 1.81
N LEU A 56 -3.66 -0.57 2.69
CA LEU A 56 -5.10 -0.67 2.38
C LEU A 56 -5.69 0.70 2.01
N GLY A 57 -5.42 1.75 2.79
CA GLY A 57 -5.90 3.10 2.50
C GLY A 57 -5.34 3.66 1.17
N ARG A 58 -4.10 3.32 0.82
CA ARG A 58 -3.50 3.65 -0.46
C ARG A 58 -4.18 2.91 -1.63
N LEU A 59 -4.57 1.65 -1.44
CA LEU A 59 -5.27 0.87 -2.46
C LEU A 59 -6.63 1.48 -2.74
N PHE A 60 -7.38 1.81 -1.67
CA PHE A 60 -8.67 2.47 -1.75
C PHE A 60 -8.59 3.81 -2.52
N ARG A 61 -7.62 4.67 -2.19
CA ARG A 61 -7.40 5.93 -2.92
C ARG A 61 -7.02 5.71 -4.39
N SER A 62 -6.21 4.69 -4.68
CA SER A 62 -5.80 4.38 -6.06
C SER A 62 -6.99 3.89 -6.89
N TYR A 63 -7.86 3.08 -6.28
CA TYR A 63 -9.11 2.61 -6.88
C TYR A 63 -10.09 3.76 -7.15
N GLN A 64 -10.31 4.65 -6.18
CA GLN A 64 -11.17 5.82 -6.38
C GLN A 64 -10.68 6.70 -7.55
N LYS A 65 -9.38 7.01 -7.59
CA LYS A 65 -8.79 7.79 -8.69
C LYS A 65 -8.94 7.09 -10.03
N TYR A 66 -8.76 5.77 -10.10
CA TYR A 66 -8.95 5.03 -11.34
C TYR A 66 -10.42 5.08 -11.80
N LYS A 67 -11.37 4.90 -10.88
CA LYS A 67 -12.81 5.01 -11.15
C LYS A 67 -13.19 6.39 -11.68
N GLU A 68 -12.72 7.46 -11.04
CA GLU A 68 -12.96 8.85 -11.49
C GLU A 68 -12.40 9.11 -12.90
N ASN A 69 -11.19 8.65 -13.20
CA ASN A 69 -10.57 8.85 -14.52
C ASN A 69 -11.19 7.97 -15.63
N LYS A 70 -11.99 6.95 -15.29
CA LYS A 70 -12.66 6.08 -16.26
C LYS A 70 -14.10 6.52 -16.58
N LEU A 71 -14.68 7.39 -15.73
CA LEU A 71 -16.03 7.95 -15.88
C LEU A 71 -16.05 9.32 -16.59
N LEU A 72 -14.87 9.87 -16.93
CA LEU A 72 -14.65 11.13 -17.66
C LEU A 72 -13.93 10.85 -18.99
#